data_AF-A0A6V8DSV0-F1
#
_entry.id   AF-A0A6V8DSV0-F1
#
_cell.length_a   1.000
_cell.length_b   1.000
_cell.length_c   1.000
_cell.angle_alpha   90.00
_cell.angle_beta   90.00
_cell.angle_gamma   90.00
#
_symmetry.space_group_name_H-M   'P 1'
#
loop_
_entity.id
_entity.type
_entity.pdbx_description
1 polymer ?
#
loop_
_entity_poly.entity_id
_entity_poly.type
_entity_poly.pdbx_seq_one_letter_code
_entity_poly.pdbx_strand_id
1 'polypeptide(L)'
;TNPLSPDSDLDGINDFAEIMTFGTDPLQSDTDNDGLSDGAEVNFWNSDPLLFDPDNDGDLFYHFNDCDDQNPMINPGRPESLNGVDDNCDLQIDEGFNFTDSDGDGLLDWPEFHVHLTEYLDSDSDDDGLSDGIEVLTYGSDPNSADSDDDGDGWYWFQDCDDQDNLRSPGLNEVLDGIDNDCDEVMDDGFESVDTDGDQLSDYEEYHNLSTNPYNGDTDGDGLPDGYEISVTKTDPILADPDEDGDGEYWFEDCDDTDSERASYL
;
A
#
# COMPACT_ATOMS: atom_id res chain seq x y z
N THR A 1 -31.92 -3.16 65.34
CA THR A 1 -32.07 -1.87 66.04
C THR A 1 -31.62 -1.92 67.49
N ASN A 2 -30.76 -0.98 67.85
CA ASN A 2 -30.29 -0.70 69.20
C ASN A 2 -30.87 0.64 69.66
N PRO A 3 -31.73 0.70 70.70
CA PRO A 3 -32.38 1.95 71.09
C PRO A 3 -31.43 3.05 71.60
N LEU A 4 -30.12 2.77 71.74
CA LEU A 4 -29.08 3.73 72.12
C LEU A 4 -28.20 4.18 70.94
N SER A 5 -28.36 3.57 69.76
CA SER A 5 -27.67 3.97 68.52
C SER A 5 -28.72 4.24 67.45
N PRO A 6 -28.85 5.47 66.93
CA PRO A 6 -29.84 5.77 65.90
C PRO A 6 -29.55 5.11 64.55
N ASP A 7 -28.33 4.65 64.35
CA ASP A 7 -27.80 3.86 63.24
C ASP A 7 -27.00 2.73 63.92
N SER A 8 -27.46 1.50 63.78
CA SER A 8 -27.06 0.39 64.64
C SER A 8 -25.87 -0.40 64.11
N ASP A 9 -25.67 -0.45 62.79
CA ASP A 9 -24.56 -1.11 62.11
C ASP A 9 -23.57 -0.14 61.46
N LEU A 10 -23.85 1.17 61.52
CA LEU A 10 -22.95 2.27 61.16
C LEU A 10 -22.64 2.36 59.67
N ASP A 11 -23.59 1.97 58.83
CA ASP A 11 -23.45 1.99 57.38
C ASP A 11 -23.82 3.36 56.75
N GLY A 12 -24.41 4.26 57.54
CA GLY A 12 -24.82 5.60 57.13
C GLY A 12 -26.33 5.77 56.90
N ILE A 13 -27.15 4.75 57.09
CA ILE A 13 -28.61 4.84 57.16
C ILE A 13 -29.05 4.68 58.63
N ASN A 14 -30.06 5.43 59.07
CA ASN A 14 -30.58 5.26 60.42
C ASN A 14 -31.63 4.13 60.47
N ASP A 15 -31.72 3.45 61.62
CA ASP A 15 -32.63 2.33 61.90
C ASP A 15 -34.08 2.57 61.43
N PHE A 16 -34.56 3.81 61.54
CA PHE A 16 -35.93 4.16 61.13
C PHE A 16 -36.08 4.20 59.61
N ALA A 17 -35.11 4.77 58.90
CA ALA A 17 -35.12 4.87 57.45
C ALA A 17 -34.95 3.49 56.79
N GLU A 18 -34.05 2.66 57.31
CA GLU A 18 -33.88 1.27 56.89
C GLU A 18 -35.21 0.52 56.95
N ILE A 19 -35.86 0.45 58.13
CA ILE A 19 -37.12 -0.31 58.28
C ILE A 19 -38.27 0.28 57.46
N MET A 20 -38.41 1.61 57.43
CA MET A 20 -39.62 2.25 56.90
C MET A 20 -39.53 2.65 55.44
N THR A 21 -38.33 2.74 54.88
CA THR A 21 -38.08 3.28 53.53
C THR A 21 -37.42 2.25 52.63
N PHE A 22 -36.31 1.65 53.08
CA PHE A 22 -35.46 0.81 52.23
C PHE A 22 -35.75 -0.69 52.39
N GLY A 23 -36.25 -1.12 53.55
CA GLY A 23 -36.57 -2.51 53.85
C GLY A 23 -35.36 -3.37 54.25
N THR A 24 -34.21 -2.73 54.50
CA THR A 24 -32.94 -3.35 54.91
C THR A 24 -32.93 -3.77 56.38
N ASP A 25 -31.94 -4.56 56.82
CA ASP A 25 -31.80 -5.01 58.21
C ASP A 25 -30.90 -4.06 59.03
N PRO A 26 -31.43 -3.32 60.04
CA PRO A 26 -30.67 -2.37 60.87
C PRO A 26 -29.64 -2.97 61.82
N LEU A 27 -29.10 -4.13 61.51
CA LEU A 27 -28.03 -4.80 62.24
C LEU A 27 -27.01 -5.40 61.28
N GLN A 28 -27.21 -5.28 59.97
CA GLN A 28 -26.37 -5.79 58.91
C GLN A 28 -26.11 -4.62 57.96
N SER A 29 -24.88 -4.13 57.96
CA SER A 29 -24.48 -3.01 57.10
C SER A 29 -24.62 -3.29 55.60
N ASP A 30 -24.80 -4.55 55.22
CA ASP A 30 -24.89 -5.07 53.85
C ASP A 30 -25.96 -6.17 53.89
N THR A 31 -27.17 -5.84 53.46
CA THR A 31 -28.36 -6.69 53.65
C THR A 31 -28.38 -7.87 52.67
N ASP A 32 -27.88 -7.70 51.45
CA ASP A 32 -27.91 -8.73 50.40
C ASP A 32 -26.57 -9.46 50.18
N ASN A 33 -25.53 -9.03 50.88
CA ASN A 33 -24.20 -9.64 50.97
C ASN A 33 -23.39 -9.60 49.66
N ASP A 34 -23.48 -8.52 48.90
CA ASP A 34 -22.70 -8.29 47.69
C ASP A 34 -21.39 -7.51 47.91
N GLY A 35 -21.16 -7.00 49.13
CA GLY A 35 -19.97 -6.25 49.51
C GLY A 35 -20.12 -4.73 49.46
N LEU A 36 -21.23 -4.20 48.96
CA LEU A 36 -21.66 -2.82 49.17
C LEU A 36 -22.48 -2.73 50.46
N SER A 37 -22.31 -1.63 51.19
CA SER A 37 -23.17 -1.40 52.35
C SER A 37 -24.49 -0.78 51.90
N ASP A 38 -25.59 -1.03 52.59
CA ASP A 38 -26.91 -0.48 52.21
C ASP A 38 -26.84 1.06 52.08
N GLY A 39 -26.11 1.69 53.00
CA GLY A 39 -25.80 3.11 52.97
C GLY A 39 -24.92 3.56 51.80
N ALA A 40 -24.04 2.74 51.26
CA ALA A 40 -23.22 3.08 50.10
C ALA A 40 -24.07 3.10 48.83
N GLU A 41 -24.89 2.08 48.66
CA GLU A 41 -25.83 1.93 47.55
C GLU A 41 -26.83 3.08 47.51
N VAL A 42 -27.46 3.40 48.63
CA VAL A 42 -28.45 4.49 48.70
C VAL A 42 -27.82 5.87 48.51
N ASN A 43 -26.67 6.13 49.15
CA ASN A 43 -26.12 7.49 49.21
C ASN A 43 -25.19 7.85 48.04
N PHE A 44 -24.57 6.88 47.38
CA PHE A 44 -23.57 7.14 46.33
C PHE A 44 -23.92 6.50 44.99
N TRP A 45 -24.29 5.22 44.98
CA TRP A 45 -24.44 4.45 43.75
C TRP A 45 -25.85 4.49 43.16
N ASN A 46 -26.84 4.79 44.00
CA ASN A 46 -28.26 4.75 43.65
C ASN A 46 -28.68 3.37 43.10
N SER A 47 -28.11 2.29 43.65
CA SER A 47 -28.54 0.90 43.49
C SER A 47 -29.56 0.50 44.58
N ASP A 48 -30.06 -0.74 44.54
CA ASP A 48 -31.11 -1.23 45.42
C ASP A 48 -30.49 -2.15 46.50
N PRO A 49 -30.47 -1.74 47.79
CA PRO A 49 -29.77 -2.46 48.88
C PRO A 49 -30.38 -3.80 49.30
N LEU A 50 -31.29 -4.31 48.49
CA LEU A 50 -31.91 -5.62 48.65
C LEU A 50 -31.61 -6.55 47.46
N LEU A 51 -30.87 -6.06 46.47
CA LEU A 51 -30.59 -6.73 45.22
C LEU A 51 -29.08 -6.82 44.98
N PHE A 52 -28.56 -8.04 45.15
CA PHE A 52 -27.16 -8.37 44.89
C PHE A 52 -26.62 -7.77 43.58
N ASP A 53 -25.69 -6.84 43.71
CA ASP A 53 -24.92 -6.20 42.65
C ASP A 53 -23.64 -7.03 42.37
N PRO A 54 -23.55 -7.76 41.24
CA PRO A 54 -22.34 -8.50 40.92
C PRO A 54 -21.15 -7.59 40.59
N ASP A 55 -20.00 -8.00 41.11
CA ASP A 55 -18.63 -7.72 40.64
C ASP A 55 -18.10 -9.07 40.13
N ASN A 56 -18.34 -9.37 38.85
CA ASN A 56 -18.15 -10.73 38.32
C ASN A 56 -16.66 -11.07 38.08
N ASP A 57 -15.82 -10.06 37.88
CA ASP A 57 -14.38 -10.23 37.65
C ASP A 57 -13.49 -9.88 38.86
N GLY A 58 -14.04 -9.25 39.89
CA GLY A 58 -13.42 -9.01 41.18
C GLY A 58 -12.51 -7.79 41.22
N ASP A 59 -12.74 -6.78 40.38
CA ASP A 59 -11.91 -5.58 40.29
C ASP A 59 -12.42 -4.37 41.10
N LEU A 60 -13.55 -4.55 41.82
CA LEU A 60 -14.26 -3.56 42.63
C LEU A 60 -15.04 -2.49 41.84
N PHE A 61 -15.21 -2.70 40.54
CA PHE A 61 -16.25 -2.05 39.74
C PHE A 61 -17.40 -3.04 39.58
N TYR A 62 -18.62 -2.54 39.78
CA TYR A 62 -19.81 -3.37 39.78
C TYR A 62 -20.49 -3.25 38.42
N HIS A 63 -21.34 -4.21 38.07
CA HIS A 63 -22.03 -4.25 36.78
C HIS A 63 -22.76 -2.97 36.33
N PHE A 64 -23.09 -2.06 37.25
CA PHE A 64 -23.76 -0.79 36.94
C PHE A 64 -22.79 0.37 36.65
N ASN A 65 -21.53 0.28 37.07
CA ASN A 65 -20.48 1.26 36.80
C ASN A 65 -19.28 0.68 36.05
N ASP A 66 -19.34 -0.57 35.65
CA ASP A 66 -18.40 -1.25 34.77
C ASP A 66 -18.99 -1.41 33.35
N CYS A 67 -18.19 -1.14 32.32
CA CYS A 67 -18.60 -1.35 30.94
C CYS A 67 -18.41 -2.81 30.45
N ASP A 68 -17.57 -3.62 31.11
CA ASP A 68 -17.47 -5.08 30.95
C ASP A 68 -17.07 -5.78 32.26
N ASP A 69 -18.06 -5.96 33.15
CA ASP A 69 -17.97 -6.66 34.44
C ASP A 69 -17.47 -8.13 34.37
N GLN A 70 -17.17 -8.67 33.19
CA GLN A 70 -16.55 -9.99 33.03
C GLN A 70 -15.03 -9.92 32.82
N ASN A 71 -14.47 -8.73 32.73
CA ASN A 71 -13.08 -8.50 32.39
C ASN A 71 -12.45 -7.44 33.31
N PRO A 72 -11.57 -7.84 34.26
CA PRO A 72 -11.02 -6.92 35.26
C PRO A 72 -10.00 -5.92 34.66
N MET A 73 -9.78 -6.04 33.35
CA MET A 73 -9.00 -5.16 32.51
C MET A 73 -9.87 -4.10 31.82
N ILE A 74 -11.16 -4.01 32.07
CA ILE A 74 -12.04 -3.01 31.46
C ILE A 74 -12.82 -2.37 32.60
N ASN A 75 -12.45 -1.14 33.00
CA ASN A 75 -13.14 -0.44 34.08
C ASN A 75 -12.86 1.08 34.06
N PRO A 76 -13.74 1.90 34.66
CA PRO A 76 -13.59 3.35 34.66
C PRO A 76 -12.22 3.88 35.09
N GLY A 77 -11.58 4.64 34.20
CA GLY A 77 -10.32 5.35 34.47
C GLY A 77 -9.06 4.51 34.38
N ARG A 78 -9.15 3.29 33.84
CA ARG A 78 -8.00 2.48 33.44
C ARG A 78 -7.18 3.18 32.34
N PRO A 79 -5.87 2.93 32.20
CA PRO A 79 -5.13 3.37 31.01
C PRO A 79 -5.46 2.49 29.81
N GLU A 80 -5.69 3.11 28.65
CA GLU A 80 -5.87 2.42 27.38
C GLU A 80 -4.65 1.59 26.98
N SER A 81 -4.91 0.43 26.39
CA SER A 81 -3.94 -0.40 25.72
C SER A 81 -4.41 -0.62 24.29
N LEU A 82 -3.59 -0.32 23.28
CA LEU A 82 -3.92 -0.46 21.86
C LEU A 82 -4.39 -1.89 21.50
N ASN A 83 -5.68 -2.15 21.64
CA ASN A 83 -6.25 -3.50 21.59
C ASN A 83 -7.67 -3.53 20.97
N GLY A 84 -8.22 -2.37 20.58
CA GLY A 84 -9.54 -2.23 19.97
C GLY A 84 -10.69 -2.17 20.96
N VAL A 85 -10.41 -1.99 22.24
CA VAL A 85 -11.38 -1.94 23.35
C VAL A 85 -11.28 -0.60 24.05
N ASP A 86 -12.40 -0.11 24.57
CA ASP A 86 -12.46 1.01 25.51
C ASP A 86 -12.13 0.45 26.90
N ASP A 87 -10.86 0.44 27.28
CA ASP A 87 -10.40 -0.12 28.56
C ASP A 87 -10.91 0.71 29.75
N ASN A 88 -11.22 1.99 29.54
CA ASN A 88 -11.45 2.96 30.60
C ASN A 88 -12.89 3.46 30.73
N CYS A 89 -13.80 2.91 29.92
CA CYS A 89 -15.22 3.20 29.88
C CYS A 89 -15.58 4.67 29.61
N ASP A 90 -14.78 5.41 28.84
CA ASP A 90 -15.06 6.81 28.48
C ASP A 90 -15.68 7.01 27.08
N LEU A 91 -15.97 5.90 26.37
CA LEU A 91 -16.50 5.81 25.02
C LEU A 91 -15.50 6.19 23.91
N GLN A 92 -14.22 6.31 24.24
CA GLN A 92 -13.12 6.37 23.29
C GLN A 92 -12.36 5.05 23.34
N ILE A 93 -11.85 4.63 22.19
CA ILE A 93 -11.12 3.38 22.05
C ILE A 93 -9.68 3.77 21.75
N ASP A 94 -8.75 3.22 22.53
CA ASP A 94 -7.32 3.35 22.30
C ASP A 94 -6.86 4.82 22.16
N GLU A 95 -7.45 5.75 22.90
CA GLU A 95 -7.01 7.14 22.84
C GLU A 95 -5.61 7.32 23.44
N GLY A 96 -4.88 8.30 22.91
CA GLY A 96 -3.49 8.57 23.32
C GLY A 96 -2.43 7.92 22.42
N PHE A 97 -2.80 6.95 21.59
CA PHE A 97 -1.90 6.32 20.60
C PHE A 97 -1.80 7.08 19.27
N ASN A 98 -2.58 8.16 19.11
CA ASN A 98 -2.64 8.96 17.87
C ASN A 98 -1.37 9.81 17.59
N PHE A 99 -0.36 9.74 18.46
CA PHE A 99 0.88 10.51 18.36
C PHE A 99 2.12 9.68 18.74
N THR A 100 1.93 8.39 18.99
CA THR A 100 3.03 7.47 19.25
C THR A 100 3.41 6.76 17.95
N ASP A 101 4.67 6.40 17.87
CA ASP A 101 5.35 5.75 16.75
C ASP A 101 6.41 4.88 17.42
N SER A 102 5.99 3.67 17.77
CA SER A 102 6.67 2.84 18.75
C SER A 102 7.88 2.12 18.17
N ASP A 103 7.86 1.76 16.89
CA ASP A 103 9.00 1.20 16.15
C ASP A 103 9.84 2.26 15.40
N GLY A 104 9.30 3.45 15.18
CA GLY A 104 10.02 4.59 14.60
C GLY A 104 10.07 4.57 13.07
N ASP A 105 9.14 3.90 12.41
CA ASP A 105 9.09 3.77 10.95
C ASP A 105 8.36 4.95 10.26
N GLY A 106 7.66 5.77 11.06
CA GLY A 106 6.95 6.97 10.64
C GLY A 106 5.44 6.81 10.42
N LEU A 107 4.92 5.59 10.44
CA LEU A 107 3.50 5.30 10.66
C LEU A 107 3.21 5.44 12.17
N LEU A 108 1.99 5.85 12.52
CA LEU A 108 1.64 6.07 13.93
C LEU A 108 0.89 4.85 14.46
N ASP A 109 1.11 4.49 15.72
CA ASP A 109 0.58 3.27 16.33
C ASP A 109 -0.94 3.11 16.13
N TRP A 110 -1.71 4.19 16.30
CA TRP A 110 -3.16 4.13 16.16
C TRP A 110 -3.60 3.77 14.72
N PRO A 111 -3.15 4.48 13.66
CA PRO A 111 -3.35 4.05 12.27
C PRO A 111 -2.88 2.63 11.96
N GLU A 112 -1.72 2.22 12.47
CA GLU A 112 -1.19 0.86 12.27
C GLU A 112 -2.20 -0.18 12.72
N PHE A 113 -2.61 -0.10 13.98
CA PHE A 113 -3.51 -1.10 14.55
C PHE A 113 -4.94 -1.03 14.00
N HIS A 114 -5.50 0.16 13.79
CA HIS A 114 -6.92 0.31 13.43
C HIS A 114 -7.22 0.38 11.93
N VAL A 115 -6.24 0.75 11.12
CA VAL A 115 -6.43 1.01 9.68
C VAL A 115 -5.63 0.04 8.84
N HIS A 116 -4.33 -0.08 9.11
CA HIS A 116 -3.40 -0.88 8.30
C HIS A 116 -3.29 -2.32 8.78
N LEU A 117 -3.72 -2.61 10.02
CA LEU A 117 -3.66 -3.92 10.66
C LEU A 117 -2.23 -4.48 10.77
N THR A 118 -1.25 -3.59 10.83
CA THR A 118 0.17 -3.92 11.01
C THR A 118 0.53 -4.08 12.48
N GLU A 119 1.68 -4.70 12.77
CA GLU A 119 2.20 -4.81 14.13
C GLU A 119 2.94 -3.52 14.52
N TYR A 120 2.30 -2.60 15.26
CA TYR A 120 2.85 -1.29 15.69
C TYR A 120 4.19 -1.29 16.50
N LEU A 121 4.79 -2.46 16.71
CA LEU A 121 6.09 -2.64 17.36
C LEU A 121 7.13 -3.22 16.39
N ASP A 122 6.76 -3.46 15.14
CA ASP A 122 7.55 -4.07 14.09
C ASP A 122 7.44 -3.22 12.82
N SER A 123 8.55 -2.61 12.44
CA SER A 123 8.57 -1.61 11.38
C SER A 123 8.33 -2.16 9.98
N ASP A 124 8.28 -3.47 9.81
CA ASP A 124 8.23 -4.17 8.52
C ASP A 124 7.40 -5.45 8.74
N SER A 125 6.07 -5.32 8.65
CA SER A 125 5.10 -6.33 9.07
C SER A 125 5.10 -7.58 8.20
N ASP A 126 5.58 -7.49 6.96
CA ASP A 126 5.66 -8.63 6.03
C ASP A 126 7.08 -9.11 5.69
N ASP A 127 8.10 -8.50 6.31
CA ASP A 127 9.53 -8.82 6.22
C ASP A 127 10.10 -8.69 4.78
N ASP A 128 9.58 -7.79 3.95
CA ASP A 128 10.04 -7.61 2.56
C ASP A 128 11.18 -6.59 2.40
N GLY A 129 11.48 -5.83 3.45
CA GLY A 129 12.54 -4.82 3.51
C GLY A 129 12.10 -3.39 3.24
N LEU A 130 10.83 -3.15 2.92
CA LEU A 130 10.15 -1.87 3.07
C LEU A 130 9.56 -1.77 4.47
N SER A 131 9.50 -0.55 5.00
CA SER A 131 8.82 -0.35 6.28
C SER A 131 7.36 -0.01 6.06
N ASP A 132 6.49 -0.37 6.99
CA ASP A 132 5.04 -0.15 6.86
C ASP A 132 4.72 1.33 6.57
N GLY A 133 5.43 2.24 7.23
CA GLY A 133 5.37 3.67 7.03
C GLY A 133 5.86 4.12 5.66
N ILE A 134 6.87 3.49 5.07
CA ILE A 134 7.30 3.79 3.70
C ILE A 134 6.22 3.36 2.71
N GLU A 135 5.72 2.14 2.83
CA GLU A 135 4.68 1.59 1.97
C GLU A 135 3.43 2.46 2.00
N VAL A 136 2.89 2.75 3.19
CA VAL A 136 1.67 3.53 3.34
C VAL A 136 1.84 5.00 2.94
N LEU A 137 2.92 5.66 3.38
CA LEU A 137 3.07 7.11 3.25
C LEU A 137 3.71 7.53 1.92
N THR A 138 4.45 6.64 1.27
CA THR A 138 5.20 6.93 0.03
C THR A 138 4.64 6.22 -1.18
N TYR A 139 4.41 4.91 -1.08
CA TYR A 139 4.09 4.08 -2.25
C TYR A 139 2.61 3.76 -2.42
N GLY A 140 1.86 3.74 -1.32
CA GLY A 140 0.48 3.27 -1.29
C GLY A 140 0.33 1.76 -1.49
N SER A 141 1.38 0.96 -1.23
CA SER A 141 1.31 -0.50 -1.16
C SER A 141 0.68 -0.97 0.17
N ASP A 142 0.42 -2.27 0.29
CA ASP A 142 -0.22 -2.88 1.45
C ASP A 142 0.87 -3.47 2.36
N PRO A 143 1.10 -2.90 3.57
CA PRO A 143 2.22 -3.27 4.46
C PRO A 143 2.14 -4.67 5.08
N ASN A 144 1.13 -5.46 4.71
CA ASN A 144 1.01 -6.86 5.12
C ASN A 144 1.20 -7.82 3.94
N SER A 145 1.68 -7.32 2.80
CA SER A 145 1.78 -8.07 1.56
C SER A 145 3.04 -7.70 0.79
N ALA A 146 4.07 -8.53 0.98
CA ALA A 146 5.38 -8.36 0.37
C ALA A 146 5.34 -7.86 -1.08
N ASP A 147 5.95 -6.71 -1.31
CA ASP A 147 6.23 -6.11 -2.59
C ASP A 147 7.39 -6.87 -3.26
N SER A 148 7.07 -7.56 -4.36
CA SER A 148 8.07 -8.34 -5.10
C SER A 148 9.06 -7.44 -5.85
N ASP A 149 10.31 -7.91 -5.87
CA ASP A 149 11.38 -7.57 -6.80
C ASP A 149 11.77 -8.92 -7.45
N ASP A 150 10.97 -9.36 -8.42
CA ASP A 150 10.99 -10.73 -8.94
C ASP A 150 12.26 -11.01 -9.77
N ASP A 151 12.85 -9.98 -10.37
CA ASP A 151 14.08 -10.05 -11.17
C ASP A 151 15.36 -9.64 -10.41
N GLY A 152 15.23 -9.01 -9.24
CA GLY A 152 16.30 -8.71 -8.30
C GLY A 152 17.11 -7.46 -8.66
N ASP A 153 16.53 -6.51 -9.41
CA ASP A 153 17.21 -5.29 -9.83
C ASP A 153 17.08 -4.13 -8.82
N GLY A 154 16.25 -4.31 -7.79
CA GLY A 154 16.03 -3.39 -6.69
C GLY A 154 14.86 -2.43 -6.88
N TRP A 155 14.08 -2.59 -7.94
CA TRP A 155 12.78 -1.95 -8.13
C TRP A 155 11.66 -2.92 -7.80
N TYR A 156 10.67 -2.44 -7.06
CA TYR A 156 9.51 -3.25 -6.71
C TYR A 156 8.49 -3.25 -7.84
N TRP A 157 7.62 -4.26 -7.90
CA TRP A 157 6.62 -4.47 -8.96
C TRP A 157 5.73 -3.26 -9.31
N PHE A 158 5.54 -2.32 -8.38
CA PHE A 158 4.75 -1.11 -8.58
C PHE A 158 5.56 0.10 -9.08
N GLN A 159 6.89 0.01 -9.01
CA GLN A 159 7.84 0.98 -9.55
C GLN A 159 8.38 0.53 -10.91
N ASP A 160 8.44 -0.78 -11.09
CA ASP A 160 8.96 -1.46 -12.26
C ASP A 160 7.88 -1.59 -13.36
N CYS A 161 8.27 -1.37 -14.63
CA CYS A 161 7.34 -1.57 -15.75
C CYS A 161 7.26 -3.03 -16.23
N ASP A 162 8.17 -3.89 -15.80
CA ASP A 162 8.16 -5.35 -15.93
C ASP A 162 9.08 -6.04 -14.90
N ASP A 163 8.53 -6.29 -13.70
CA ASP A 163 9.17 -6.95 -12.54
C ASP A 163 9.78 -8.35 -12.82
N GLN A 164 9.65 -8.88 -14.05
CA GLN A 164 10.25 -10.15 -14.47
C GLN A 164 11.49 -9.95 -15.35
N ASP A 165 11.89 -8.72 -15.66
CA ASP A 165 12.97 -8.39 -16.58
C ASP A 165 13.83 -7.20 -16.11
N ASN A 166 14.98 -7.50 -15.51
CA ASN A 166 15.94 -6.52 -14.98
C ASN A 166 16.56 -5.56 -16.02
N LEU A 167 16.16 -5.66 -17.30
CA LEU A 167 16.49 -4.72 -18.35
C LEU A 167 15.35 -3.72 -18.61
N ARG A 168 14.33 -3.67 -17.74
CA ARG A 168 13.12 -2.88 -17.91
C ARG A 168 12.71 -2.19 -16.62
N SER A 169 13.54 -1.27 -16.13
CA SER A 169 13.30 -0.58 -14.87
C SER A 169 13.72 0.89 -14.89
N PRO A 170 13.19 1.73 -13.98
CA PRO A 170 13.37 3.16 -14.04
C PRO A 170 14.84 3.63 -14.13
N GLY A 171 15.14 4.40 -15.17
CA GLY A 171 16.44 5.03 -15.38
C GLY A 171 17.55 4.13 -15.95
N LEU A 172 17.18 2.98 -16.54
CA LEU A 172 18.05 2.28 -17.48
C LEU A 172 18.30 3.11 -18.76
N ASN A 173 19.13 2.61 -19.68
CA ASN A 173 19.26 3.23 -21.00
C ASN A 173 18.45 2.40 -21.99
N GLU A 174 17.78 3.09 -22.91
CA GLU A 174 17.11 2.49 -24.04
C GLU A 174 18.05 1.67 -24.92
N VAL A 175 17.50 0.57 -25.43
CA VAL A 175 18.12 -0.31 -26.43
C VAL A 175 17.14 -0.45 -27.57
N LEU A 176 17.56 -0.16 -28.81
CA LEU A 176 16.73 -0.23 -30.01
C LEU A 176 16.12 -1.63 -30.27
N ASP A 177 15.03 -1.94 -29.58
CA ASP A 177 14.36 -3.24 -29.58
C ASP A 177 12.83 -3.15 -29.50
N GLY A 178 12.29 -1.92 -29.53
CA GLY A 178 10.85 -1.66 -29.51
C GLY A 178 10.22 -1.79 -28.13
N ILE A 179 11.02 -1.83 -27.07
CA ILE A 179 10.59 -1.90 -25.68
C ILE A 179 10.96 -0.58 -24.99
N ASP A 180 10.20 -0.25 -23.95
CA ASP A 180 10.53 0.83 -23.02
C ASP A 180 11.37 0.19 -21.90
N ASN A 181 12.68 0.47 -21.90
CA ASN A 181 13.66 -0.09 -20.97
C ASN A 181 13.77 0.74 -19.70
N ASP A 182 13.56 2.05 -19.78
CA ASP A 182 13.74 2.98 -18.65
C ASP A 182 12.44 3.44 -17.97
N CYS A 183 11.31 2.89 -18.42
CA CYS A 183 9.96 3.09 -17.91
C CYS A 183 9.49 4.56 -17.94
N ASP A 184 9.94 5.35 -18.92
CA ASP A 184 9.53 6.75 -19.09
C ASP A 184 8.31 6.95 -20.02
N GLU A 185 7.73 5.85 -20.51
CA GLU A 185 6.64 5.76 -21.49
C GLU A 185 7.05 6.09 -22.94
N VAL A 186 8.35 6.18 -23.24
CA VAL A 186 8.91 6.45 -24.57
C VAL A 186 9.90 5.35 -24.97
N MET A 187 9.46 4.47 -25.86
CA MET A 187 10.32 3.40 -26.40
C MET A 187 11.41 3.96 -27.30
N ASP A 188 12.62 3.42 -27.16
CA ASP A 188 13.78 3.67 -28.03
C ASP A 188 14.13 5.16 -28.18
N ASP A 189 13.93 5.93 -27.11
CA ASP A 189 14.29 7.34 -27.07
C ASP A 189 15.82 7.53 -27.21
N GLY A 190 16.23 8.65 -27.82
CA GLY A 190 17.64 8.94 -28.06
C GLY A 190 18.24 8.33 -29.34
N PHE A 191 17.51 7.46 -30.04
CA PHE A 191 17.92 6.91 -31.35
C PHE A 191 17.48 7.77 -32.55
N GLU A 192 16.70 8.84 -32.36
CA GLU A 192 16.11 9.61 -33.47
C GLU A 192 17.12 10.42 -34.28
N SER A 193 18.34 10.58 -33.76
CA SER A 193 19.43 11.32 -34.42
C SER A 193 20.70 10.50 -34.61
N VAL A 194 20.67 9.23 -34.20
CA VAL A 194 21.75 8.28 -34.44
C VAL A 194 21.58 7.74 -35.85
N ASP A 195 22.65 7.69 -36.62
CA ASP A 195 22.74 7.15 -37.98
C ASP A 195 24.02 6.32 -38.01
N THR A 196 23.90 5.05 -37.64
CA THR A 196 25.02 4.20 -37.29
C THR A 196 25.82 3.76 -38.52
N ASP A 197 25.17 3.50 -39.64
CA ASP A 197 25.82 3.10 -40.89
C ASP A 197 26.10 4.26 -41.87
N GLY A 198 25.52 5.43 -41.66
CA GLY A 198 25.81 6.67 -42.36
C GLY A 198 25.08 6.83 -43.70
N ASP A 199 23.95 6.16 -43.88
CA ASP A 199 23.19 6.18 -45.13
C ASP A 199 22.19 7.35 -45.23
N GLN A 200 22.06 8.14 -44.16
CA GLN A 200 21.18 9.30 -43.95
C GLN A 200 19.75 8.96 -43.47
N LEU A 201 19.49 7.74 -43.05
CA LEU A 201 18.35 7.39 -42.20
C LEU A 201 18.83 7.33 -40.74
N SER A 202 17.94 7.64 -39.79
CA SER A 202 18.28 7.41 -38.39
C SER A 202 17.93 5.99 -37.98
N ASP A 203 18.70 5.42 -37.04
CA ASP A 203 18.49 4.08 -36.52
C ASP A 203 17.02 3.87 -36.05
N TYR A 204 16.43 4.90 -35.45
CA TYR A 204 15.01 4.91 -35.06
C TYR A 204 14.06 4.81 -36.26
N GLU A 205 14.29 5.60 -37.32
CA GLU A 205 13.47 5.57 -38.52
C GLU A 205 13.56 4.21 -39.23
N GLU A 206 14.77 3.66 -39.30
CA GLU A 206 15.03 2.35 -39.89
C GLU A 206 14.29 1.24 -39.15
N TYR A 207 14.45 1.18 -37.82
CA TYR A 207 13.85 0.13 -37.00
C TYR A 207 12.32 0.23 -36.93
N HIS A 208 11.76 1.42 -36.65
CA HIS A 208 10.32 1.57 -36.40
C HIS A 208 9.48 1.79 -37.66
N ASN A 209 10.02 2.49 -38.67
CA ASN A 209 9.22 2.96 -39.81
C ASN A 209 9.51 2.19 -41.11
N LEU A 210 10.74 1.76 -41.33
CA LEU A 210 11.19 1.24 -42.63
C LEU A 210 11.50 -0.26 -42.61
N SER A 211 11.73 -0.85 -41.44
CA SER A 211 12.18 -2.25 -41.29
C SER A 211 13.49 -2.55 -42.03
N THR A 212 14.32 -1.52 -42.27
CA THR A 212 15.70 -1.65 -42.72
C THR A 212 16.62 -1.98 -41.55
N ASN A 213 17.88 -2.30 -41.81
CA ASN A 213 18.84 -2.68 -40.79
C ASN A 213 19.73 -1.49 -40.41
N PRO A 214 19.62 -0.94 -39.17
CA PRO A 214 20.38 0.23 -38.71
C PRO A 214 21.92 0.12 -38.74
N TYR A 215 22.43 -1.09 -39.00
CA TYR A 215 23.85 -1.39 -39.06
C TYR A 215 24.33 -1.72 -40.47
N ASN A 216 23.46 -1.57 -41.48
CA ASN A 216 23.72 -1.93 -42.86
C ASN A 216 22.87 -1.09 -43.84
N GLY A 217 23.44 0.02 -44.28
CA GLY A 217 22.75 0.99 -45.13
C GLY A 217 22.65 0.59 -46.59
N ASP A 218 22.36 -0.69 -46.85
CA ASP A 218 21.99 -1.33 -48.12
C ASP A 218 21.41 -2.69 -47.70
N THR A 219 20.17 -2.66 -47.19
CA THR A 219 19.54 -3.74 -46.45
C THR A 219 19.31 -4.97 -47.32
N ASP A 220 18.94 -4.79 -48.58
CA ASP A 220 18.72 -5.88 -49.52
C ASP A 220 19.97 -6.29 -50.32
N GLY A 221 21.01 -5.45 -50.32
CA GLY A 221 22.33 -5.74 -50.87
C GLY A 221 22.44 -5.57 -52.39
N ASP A 222 21.60 -4.73 -53.00
CA ASP A 222 21.60 -4.47 -54.44
C ASP A 222 22.59 -3.36 -54.87
N GLY A 223 23.19 -2.66 -53.90
CA GLY A 223 24.16 -1.58 -54.11
C GLY A 223 23.58 -0.17 -54.02
N LEU A 224 22.28 0.00 -53.81
CA LEU A 224 21.64 1.27 -53.48
C LEU A 224 21.54 1.40 -51.94
N PRO A 225 21.99 2.53 -51.36
CA PRO A 225 21.79 2.74 -49.94
C PRO A 225 20.32 3.00 -49.59
N ASP A 226 19.83 2.46 -48.47
CA ASP A 226 18.41 2.54 -48.09
C ASP A 226 17.92 4.01 -48.04
N GLY A 227 18.72 4.90 -47.43
CA GLY A 227 18.44 6.34 -47.40
C GLY A 227 18.40 7.00 -48.78
N TYR A 228 19.19 6.51 -49.74
CA TYR A 228 19.13 6.97 -51.14
C TYR A 228 17.84 6.52 -51.81
N GLU A 229 17.41 5.29 -51.57
CA GLU A 229 16.18 4.75 -52.16
C GLU A 229 14.95 5.53 -51.69
N ILE A 230 14.84 5.75 -50.37
CA ILE A 230 13.72 6.51 -49.79
C ILE A 230 13.73 7.96 -50.27
N SER A 231 14.90 8.62 -50.35
CA SER A 231 14.97 10.05 -50.63
C SER A 231 14.95 10.41 -52.12
N VAL A 232 15.55 9.57 -52.98
CA VAL A 232 15.81 9.86 -54.40
C VAL A 232 14.98 8.99 -55.35
N THR A 233 15.16 7.67 -55.34
CA THR A 233 14.56 6.75 -56.32
C THR A 233 13.08 6.47 -56.03
N LYS A 234 12.68 6.57 -54.75
CA LYS A 234 11.36 6.20 -54.21
C LYS A 234 11.06 4.70 -54.37
N THR A 235 12.08 3.86 -54.28
CA THR A 235 11.99 2.39 -54.23
C THR A 235 11.89 1.89 -52.78
N ASP A 236 11.78 0.57 -52.61
CA ASP A 236 11.53 -0.08 -51.31
C ASP A 236 12.84 -0.73 -50.83
N PRO A 237 13.50 -0.22 -49.78
CA PRO A 237 14.88 -0.57 -49.42
C PRO A 237 15.09 -1.99 -48.87
N ILE A 238 14.01 -2.77 -48.75
CA ILE A 238 14.09 -4.18 -48.38
C ILE A 238 13.86 -5.11 -49.58
N LEU A 239 13.73 -4.56 -50.78
CA LEU A 239 13.41 -5.27 -52.01
C LEU A 239 14.37 -4.88 -53.14
N ALA A 240 15.36 -5.75 -53.38
CA ALA A 240 16.40 -5.51 -54.38
C ALA A 240 15.83 -5.03 -55.73
N ASP A 241 16.32 -3.88 -56.17
CA ASP A 241 16.10 -3.28 -57.47
C ASP A 241 17.03 -3.96 -58.50
N PRO A 242 16.47 -4.71 -59.46
CA PRO A 242 17.28 -5.39 -60.47
C PRO A 242 17.93 -4.40 -61.45
N ASP A 243 19.14 -4.77 -61.85
CA ASP A 243 19.82 -4.44 -63.10
C ASP A 243 19.97 -5.78 -63.86
N GLU A 244 18.93 -6.16 -64.62
CA GLU A 244 18.82 -7.52 -65.18
C GLU A 244 19.83 -7.79 -66.31
N ASP A 245 20.30 -6.74 -66.98
CA ASP A 245 21.26 -6.83 -68.09
C ASP A 245 22.70 -6.42 -67.74
N GLY A 246 22.91 -5.84 -66.55
CA GLY A 246 24.21 -5.53 -65.96
C GLY A 246 24.89 -4.30 -66.54
N ASP A 247 24.14 -3.36 -67.12
CA ASP A 247 24.68 -2.16 -67.74
C ASP A 247 24.91 -0.99 -66.76
N GLY A 248 24.44 -1.14 -65.52
CA GLY A 248 24.59 -0.19 -64.42
C GLY A 248 23.46 0.83 -64.32
N GLU A 249 22.38 0.70 -65.10
CA GLU A 249 21.10 1.38 -64.89
C GLU A 249 20.10 0.39 -64.25
N TYR A 250 19.35 0.85 -63.24
CA TYR A 250 18.35 0.02 -62.56
C TYR A 250 17.02 0.02 -63.35
N TRP A 251 16.12 -0.94 -63.08
CA TRP A 251 14.82 -1.06 -63.75
C TRP A 251 13.94 0.20 -63.77
N PHE A 252 14.12 1.11 -62.82
CA PHE A 252 13.38 2.37 -62.74
C PHE A 252 14.03 3.52 -63.54
N GLU A 253 15.29 3.37 -63.93
CA GLU A 253 16.02 4.27 -64.82
C GLU A 253 15.93 3.81 -66.28
N ASP A 254 15.82 2.50 -66.50
CA ASP A 254 15.67 1.89 -67.82
C ASP A 254 14.19 1.75 -68.26
N CYS A 255 13.94 1.96 -69.56
CA CYS A 255 12.69 1.63 -70.20
C CYS A 255 12.54 0.12 -70.52
N ASP A 256 13.63 -0.65 -70.57
CA ASP A 256 13.69 -2.08 -70.94
C ASP A 256 14.89 -2.82 -70.30
N ASP A 257 14.83 -3.05 -68.97
CA ASP A 257 15.85 -3.65 -68.08
C ASP A 257 16.40 -5.04 -68.48
N THR A 258 16.03 -5.54 -69.65
CA THR A 258 16.50 -6.82 -70.19
C THR A 258 17.38 -6.65 -71.45
N ASP A 259 17.66 -5.41 -71.85
CA ASP A 259 18.36 -5.05 -73.09
C ASP A 259 19.33 -3.87 -72.90
N SER A 260 20.58 -4.20 -72.53
CA SER A 260 21.70 -3.25 -72.33
C SER A 260 22.04 -2.28 -73.48
N GLU A 261 21.39 -2.39 -74.65
CA GLU A 261 21.46 -1.39 -75.73
C GLU A 261 20.35 -0.31 -75.66
N ARG A 262 19.44 -0.39 -74.67
CA ARG A 262 18.23 0.44 -74.53
C ARG A 262 18.13 1.30 -73.27
N ALA A 263 19.20 1.38 -72.48
CA ALA A 263 19.41 2.40 -71.46
C ALA A 263 18.94 3.81 -71.88
N SER A 264 18.40 4.55 -70.92
CA SER A 264 17.70 5.82 -71.12
C SER A 264 18.59 6.87 -71.80
N TYR A 265 18.20 7.35 -72.99
CA TYR A 265 18.88 8.42 -73.73
C TYR A 265 18.60 9.84 -73.19
N LEU A 266 18.69 10.08 -71.87
CA LEU A 266 18.41 11.40 -71.27
C LEU A 266 19.61 12.04 -70.59
#